data_AF-A0A243SFL6-F1
#
_entry.id   AF-A0A243SFL6-F1
#
_cell.length_a   1.000
_cell.length_b   1.000
_cell.length_c   1.000
_cell.angle_alpha   90.00
_cell.angle_beta   90.00
_cell.angle_gamma   90.00
#
_symmetry.space_group_name_H-M   'P 1'
#
loop_
_entity.id
_entity.type
_entity.pdbx_description
1 polymer ?
#
loop_
_entity_poly.entity_id
_entity_poly.type
_entity_poly.pdbx_seq_one_letter_code
_entity_poly.pdbx_strand_id
1 'polypeptide(L)'
;MRKLFYSSIVALFLLSCKKERNTNNFDDIIHFVITDEIASKNDTVKKFNEVFSSVNGHKINFQTFDQELIAYGYIKNPVPKEKIKKIDEFLTNDINYESHLTACVPSYRDILILKKNNKTVSVLKLCFECGMVDKYGVI
;
A
#
# COMPACT_ATOMS: atom_id res chain seq x y z
N MET A 1 70.65 13.01 12.56
CA MET A 1 69.79 12.91 13.76
C MET A 1 68.92 14.16 13.90
N ARG A 2 67.60 14.04 13.71
CA ARG A 2 66.44 14.85 14.20
C ARG A 2 65.24 14.54 13.29
N LYS A 3 64.42 13.54 13.63
CA LYS A 3 63.04 13.64 14.19
C LYS A 3 62.13 14.58 13.38
N LEU A 4 61.23 14.10 12.51
CA LEU A 4 59.90 13.45 12.70
C LEU A 4 58.72 14.45 12.73
N PHE A 5 57.68 14.10 11.93
CA PHE A 5 56.25 14.42 12.01
C PHE A 5 55.69 15.76 11.46
N TYR A 6 54.93 15.64 10.37
CA TYR A 6 53.63 16.28 10.07
C TYR A 6 53.03 15.41 8.96
N SER A 7 52.10 14.45 9.17
CA SER A 7 50.82 14.47 9.86
C SER A 7 49.98 15.70 9.55
N SER A 8 49.39 15.71 8.36
CA SER A 8 48.15 16.43 8.12
C SER A 8 47.14 15.42 7.61
N ILE A 9 46.28 15.05 8.56
CA ILE A 9 45.10 14.21 8.44
C ILE A 9 44.25 14.74 7.28
N VAL A 10 44.17 13.96 6.21
CA VAL A 10 43.10 14.11 5.22
C VAL A 10 41.83 13.71 5.95
N ALA A 11 41.07 14.72 6.38
CA ALA A 11 39.72 14.54 6.87
C ALA A 11 38.89 13.99 5.71
N LEU A 12 38.82 12.66 5.60
CA LEU A 12 37.79 11.99 4.85
C LEU A 12 36.47 12.47 5.44
N PHE A 13 35.83 13.39 4.73
CA PHE A 13 34.41 13.63 4.84
C PHE A 13 33.73 12.28 4.61
N LEU A 14 33.41 11.58 5.71
CA LEU A 14 32.38 10.58 5.74
C LEU A 14 31.07 11.31 5.43
N LEU A 15 30.84 11.56 4.14
CA LEU A 15 29.50 11.70 3.59
C LEU A 15 28.81 10.36 3.87
N SER A 16 28.29 10.26 5.10
CA SER A 16 27.24 9.33 5.43
C SER A 16 26.08 9.74 4.53
N CYS A 17 26.00 9.15 3.34
CA CYS A 17 24.77 9.06 2.58
C CYS A 17 23.78 8.35 3.48
N LYS A 18 23.08 9.10 4.35
CA LYS A 18 21.82 8.63 4.90
C LYS A 18 20.95 8.39 3.69
N LYS A 19 20.74 7.11 3.34
CA LYS A 19 19.78 6.67 2.35
C LYS A 19 18.49 7.42 2.65
N GLU A 20 18.13 8.35 1.77
CA GLU A 20 16.93 9.15 1.88
C GLU A 20 15.78 8.15 1.94
N ARG A 21 15.11 8.05 3.09
CA ARG A 21 13.92 7.20 3.18
C ARG A 21 12.90 7.85 2.26
N ASN A 22 12.52 7.15 1.21
CA ASN A 22 11.42 7.57 0.37
C ASN A 22 10.18 7.62 1.27
N THR A 23 9.76 8.81 1.67
CA THR A 23 8.57 8.98 2.49
C THR A 23 7.37 8.80 1.59
N ASN A 24 6.44 7.93 1.98
CA ASN A 24 5.20 7.79 1.27
C ASN A 24 4.42 9.13 1.29
N ASN A 25 3.78 9.45 0.19
CA ASN A 25 3.08 10.69 -0.10
C ASN A 25 1.57 10.59 0.19
N PHE A 26 1.21 10.26 1.41
CA PHE A 26 -0.18 10.30 1.91
C PHE A 26 -0.24 10.88 3.33
N ASP A 27 -1.41 11.39 3.71
CA ASP A 27 -1.69 11.93 5.05
C ASP A 27 -2.94 11.33 5.71
N ASP A 28 -3.71 10.54 4.96
CA ASP A 28 -4.91 9.88 5.44
C ASP A 28 -5.08 8.50 4.80
N ILE A 29 -5.73 7.59 5.52
CA ILE A 29 -6.04 6.23 5.07
C ILE A 29 -7.50 5.92 5.40
N ILE A 30 -8.20 5.43 4.39
CA ILE A 30 -9.54 4.86 4.56
C ILE A 30 -9.45 3.36 4.33
N HIS A 31 -9.88 2.59 5.33
CA HIS A 31 -9.93 1.14 5.26
C HIS A 31 -11.36 0.70 4.92
N PHE A 32 -11.50 -0.02 3.82
CA PHE A 32 -12.74 -0.66 3.41
C PHE A 32 -12.66 -2.15 3.68
N VAL A 33 -13.70 -2.69 4.32
CA VAL A 33 -13.82 -4.12 4.66
C VAL A 33 -15.15 -4.64 4.15
N ILE A 34 -15.15 -5.83 3.55
CA ILE A 34 -16.37 -6.58 3.23
C ILE A 34 -16.42 -7.87 4.04
N THR A 35 -17.60 -8.20 4.56
CA THR A 35 -17.81 -9.47 5.28
C THR A 35 -17.93 -10.63 4.30
N ASP A 36 -17.56 -11.83 4.74
CA ASP A 36 -17.66 -13.05 3.92
C ASP A 36 -19.06 -13.32 3.39
N GLU A 37 -20.09 -13.06 4.20
CA GLU A 37 -21.48 -13.24 3.78
C GLU A 37 -21.84 -12.37 2.56
N ILE A 38 -21.45 -11.09 2.58
CA ILE A 38 -21.71 -10.14 1.48
C ILE A 38 -20.82 -10.47 0.28
N ALA A 39 -19.54 -10.77 0.52
CA ALA A 39 -18.59 -11.13 -0.53
C ALA A 39 -19.08 -12.36 -1.30
N SER A 40 -19.47 -13.44 -0.60
CA SER A 40 -19.96 -14.66 -1.24
C SER A 40 -21.26 -14.48 -2.03
N LYS A 41 -22.14 -13.55 -1.62
CA LYS A 41 -23.32 -13.17 -2.44
C LYS A 41 -22.89 -12.49 -3.73
N ASN A 42 -21.85 -11.65 -3.67
CA ASN A 42 -21.34 -10.89 -4.79
C ASN A 42 -20.35 -11.65 -5.68
N ASP A 43 -19.75 -12.75 -5.23
CA ASP A 43 -18.82 -13.58 -6.02
C ASP A 43 -19.48 -14.19 -7.26
N THR A 44 -20.82 -14.26 -7.30
CA THR A 44 -21.59 -14.68 -8.48
C THR A 44 -21.79 -13.54 -9.49
N VAL A 45 -21.52 -12.29 -9.09
CA VAL A 45 -21.66 -11.09 -9.91
C VAL A 45 -20.37 -10.88 -10.68
N LYS A 46 -20.41 -11.10 -12.01
CA LYS A 46 -19.27 -10.92 -12.91
C LYS A 46 -18.52 -9.59 -12.69
N LYS A 47 -19.24 -8.49 -12.50
CA LYS A 47 -18.67 -7.15 -12.29
C LYS A 47 -17.89 -7.04 -10.97
N PHE A 48 -18.31 -7.73 -9.91
CA PHE A 48 -17.58 -7.81 -8.65
C PHE A 48 -16.24 -8.51 -8.88
N ASN A 49 -16.25 -9.68 -9.53
CA ASN A 49 -15.02 -10.40 -9.86
C ASN A 49 -14.11 -9.62 -10.82
N GLU A 50 -14.65 -8.86 -11.76
CA GLU A 50 -13.86 -7.98 -12.62
C GLU A 50 -13.13 -6.89 -11.81
N VAL A 51 -13.75 -6.34 -10.76
CA VAL A 51 -13.15 -5.29 -9.92
C VAL A 51 -12.21 -5.87 -8.86
N PHE A 52 -12.52 -7.03 -8.30
CA PHE A 52 -11.88 -7.59 -7.11
C PHE A 52 -11.09 -8.88 -7.34
N SER A 53 -10.98 -9.36 -8.57
CA SER A 53 -9.96 -10.35 -8.94
C SER A 53 -8.81 -9.67 -9.68
N SER A 54 -7.58 -10.10 -9.40
CA SER A 54 -6.37 -9.63 -10.09
C SER A 54 -6.31 -10.08 -11.56
N VAL A 55 -7.20 -10.99 -11.96
CA VAL A 55 -7.19 -11.65 -13.27
C VAL A 55 -7.62 -10.71 -14.38
N ASN A 56 -8.46 -9.73 -14.06
CA ASN A 56 -8.98 -8.76 -15.04
C ASN A 56 -8.41 -7.39 -14.70
N GLY A 57 -7.66 -6.80 -15.63
CA GLY A 57 -6.95 -5.52 -15.48
C GLY A 57 -7.86 -4.29 -15.34
N HIS A 58 -8.75 -4.31 -14.34
CA HIS A 58 -9.70 -3.25 -14.06
C HIS A 58 -8.95 -1.98 -13.67
N LYS A 59 -9.19 -0.92 -14.46
CA LYS A 59 -8.66 0.41 -14.17
C LYS A 59 -9.49 1.05 -13.08
N ILE A 60 -8.87 1.30 -11.94
CA ILE A 60 -9.53 2.00 -10.83
C ILE A 60 -9.69 3.47 -11.18
N ASN A 61 -10.91 3.99 -11.09
CA ASN A 61 -11.16 5.43 -11.12
C ASN A 61 -11.06 6.00 -9.70
N PHE A 62 -9.95 6.68 -9.41
CA PHE A 62 -9.66 7.27 -8.09
C PHE A 62 -10.69 8.28 -7.58
N GLN A 63 -11.53 8.82 -8.46
CA GLN A 63 -12.58 9.77 -8.08
C GLN A 63 -13.85 9.10 -7.57
N THR A 64 -14.17 7.89 -8.05
CA THR A 64 -15.45 7.21 -7.78
C THR A 64 -15.30 5.88 -7.04
N PHE A 65 -14.06 5.40 -6.86
CA PHE A 65 -13.84 4.06 -6.35
C PHE A 65 -14.41 3.83 -4.94
N ASP A 66 -14.39 4.84 -4.06
CA ASP A 66 -14.99 4.73 -2.73
C ASP A 66 -16.51 4.49 -2.79
N GLN A 67 -17.20 5.14 -3.72
CA GLN A 67 -18.63 4.92 -3.97
C GLN A 67 -18.89 3.54 -4.56
N GLU A 68 -18.02 3.06 -5.45
CA GLU A 68 -18.10 1.71 -6.00
C GLU A 68 -17.96 0.66 -4.89
N LEU A 69 -16.98 0.80 -3.99
CA LEU A 69 -16.80 -0.08 -2.83
C LEU A 69 -18.06 -0.16 -1.97
N ILE A 70 -18.66 1.00 -1.65
CA ILE A 70 -19.90 1.06 -0.87
C ILE A 70 -21.04 0.35 -1.61
N ALA A 71 -21.17 0.53 -2.92
CA ALA A 71 -22.19 -0.13 -3.73
C ALA A 71 -22.04 -1.66 -3.75
N TYR A 72 -20.82 -2.18 -3.60
CA TYR A 72 -20.55 -3.61 -3.43
C TYR A 72 -20.64 -4.09 -1.98
N GLY A 73 -21.05 -3.23 -1.04
CA GLY A 73 -21.28 -3.60 0.36
C GLY A 73 -20.04 -3.57 1.24
N TYR A 74 -18.96 -2.89 0.82
CA TYR A 74 -17.85 -2.61 1.72
C TYR A 74 -18.26 -1.55 2.76
N ILE A 75 -17.74 -1.74 3.96
CA ILE A 75 -17.90 -0.84 5.10
C ILE A 75 -16.68 0.07 5.15
N LYS A 76 -16.93 1.37 5.19
CA LYS A 76 -15.90 2.41 5.23
C LYS A 76 -15.48 2.70 6.67
N ASN A 77 -14.20 2.50 6.98
CA ASN A 77 -13.60 2.74 8.28
C ASN A 77 -12.41 3.70 8.16
N PRO A 78 -12.54 4.97 8.60
CA PRO A 78 -11.41 5.88 8.68
C PRO A 78 -10.34 5.33 9.63
N VAL A 79 -9.06 5.39 9.24
CA VAL A 79 -7.97 4.93 10.10
C VAL A 79 -7.51 6.08 11.01
N PRO A 80 -7.45 5.88 12.34
CA PRO A 80 -6.94 6.89 13.26
C PRO A 80 -5.48 7.29 12.95
N LYS A 81 -5.15 8.58 13.07
CA LYS A 81 -3.84 9.14 12.70
C LYS A 81 -2.66 8.43 13.37
N GLU A 82 -2.83 8.01 14.62
CA GLU A 82 -1.84 7.26 15.38
C GLU A 82 -1.52 5.87 14.80
N LYS A 83 -2.46 5.27 14.07
CA LYS A 83 -2.25 3.99 13.36
C LYS A 83 -1.67 4.20 11.96
N ILE A 84 -1.93 5.34 11.32
CA ILE A 84 -1.40 5.67 9.99
C ILE A 84 0.12 5.56 9.96
N LYS A 85 0.81 6.08 10.98
CA LYS A 85 2.29 5.99 11.06
C LYS A 85 2.80 4.55 11.04
N LYS A 86 2.13 3.64 11.74
CA LYS A 86 2.51 2.21 11.75
C LYS A 86 2.30 1.57 10.39
N ILE A 87 1.21 1.92 9.71
CA ILE A 87 0.93 1.45 8.36
C ILE A 87 1.99 2.00 7.39
N ASP A 88 2.31 3.30 7.46
CA ASP A 88 3.36 3.93 6.66
C ASP A 88 4.73 3.25 6.80
N GLU A 89 5.11 2.93 8.03
CA GLU A 89 6.34 2.18 8.33
C GLU A 89 6.30 0.77 7.71
N PHE A 90 5.17 0.07 7.77
CA PHE A 90 4.99 -1.24 7.15
C PHE A 90 5.07 -1.17 5.61
N LEU A 91 4.37 -0.21 4.99
CA LEU A 91 4.38 -0.02 3.54
C LEU A 91 5.79 0.25 2.99
N THR A 92 6.63 0.91 3.77
CA THR A 92 8.00 1.30 3.40
C THR A 92 9.00 0.15 3.50
N ASN A 93 8.83 -0.75 4.48
CA ASN A 93 9.86 -1.74 4.82
C ASN A 93 9.60 -3.14 4.26
N ASP A 94 8.34 -3.56 4.13
CA ASP A 94 8.02 -4.99 4.06
C ASP A 94 7.24 -5.42 2.82
N ILE A 95 6.80 -4.50 1.96
CA ILE A 95 5.95 -4.87 0.83
C ILE A 95 6.80 -5.10 -0.43
N ASN A 96 7.26 -6.33 -0.60
CA ASN A 96 7.54 -6.85 -1.93
C ASN A 96 6.20 -7.09 -2.63
N TYR A 97 5.82 -6.19 -3.53
CA TYR A 97 4.65 -6.29 -4.41
C TYR A 97 4.79 -7.36 -5.49
N GLU A 98 5.65 -8.37 -5.28
CA GLU A 98 5.80 -9.43 -6.27
C GLU A 98 4.59 -10.34 -6.19
N SER A 99 3.84 -10.38 -7.30
CA SER A 99 2.77 -11.35 -7.52
C SER A 99 3.37 -12.74 -7.49
N HIS A 100 3.42 -13.36 -6.31
CA HIS A 100 3.83 -14.75 -6.23
C HIS A 100 2.84 -15.57 -7.05
N LEU A 101 3.36 -16.39 -7.97
CA LEU A 101 2.62 -17.36 -8.77
C LEU A 101 2.07 -18.45 -7.84
N THR A 102 1.12 -18.09 -6.99
CA THR A 102 0.41 -19.01 -6.13
C THR A 102 -0.81 -19.54 -6.88
N ALA A 103 -1.21 -20.78 -6.62
CA ALA A 103 -2.48 -21.33 -7.12
C ALA A 103 -3.71 -20.67 -6.46
N CYS A 104 -3.52 -19.68 -5.58
CA CYS A 104 -4.58 -19.01 -4.85
C CYS A 104 -5.08 -17.81 -5.66
N VAL A 105 -6.41 -17.77 -5.88
CA VAL A 105 -7.08 -16.59 -6.40
C VAL A 105 -7.28 -15.64 -5.21
N PRO A 106 -6.71 -14.43 -5.21
CA PRO A 106 -6.79 -13.53 -4.06
C PRO A 106 -8.22 -13.05 -3.85
N SER A 107 -8.63 -13.05 -2.58
CA SER A 107 -9.88 -12.50 -2.09
C SER A 107 -9.60 -11.14 -1.44
N TYR A 108 -9.83 -10.05 -2.17
CA TYR A 108 -9.54 -8.70 -1.68
C TYR A 108 -10.61 -8.17 -0.73
N ARG A 109 -10.71 -8.77 0.45
CA ARG A 109 -11.68 -8.38 1.49
C ARG A 109 -11.35 -7.05 2.16
N ASP A 110 -10.07 -6.68 2.13
CA ASP A 110 -9.52 -5.50 2.76
C ASP A 110 -8.90 -4.58 1.71
N ILE A 111 -9.35 -3.33 1.70
CA ILE A 111 -8.88 -2.32 0.74
C ILE A 111 -8.48 -1.06 1.49
N LEU A 112 -7.26 -0.60 1.27
CA LEU A 112 -6.77 0.69 1.77
C LEU A 112 -6.82 1.72 0.65
N ILE A 113 -7.51 2.82 0.87
CA ILE A 113 -7.46 4.02 0.02
C ILE A 113 -6.58 5.04 0.71
N LEU A 114 -5.43 5.34 0.10
CA LEU A 114 -4.45 6.28 0.59
C LEU A 114 -4.76 7.64 -0.01
N LYS A 115 -4.82 8.65 0.85
CA LYS A 115 -5.19 10.01 0.45
C LYS A 115 -4.12 11.01 0.80
N LYS A 116 -3.98 12.00 -0.08
CA LYS A 116 -3.20 13.21 0.14
C LYS A 116 -4.11 14.41 -0.06
N ASN A 117 -4.26 15.26 0.95
CA ASN A 117 -5.15 16.43 0.88
C ASN A 117 -6.57 16.05 0.38
N ASN A 118 -7.12 14.96 0.92
CA ASN A 118 -8.43 14.38 0.55
C ASN A 118 -8.55 13.81 -0.88
N LYS A 119 -7.47 13.80 -1.68
CA LYS A 119 -7.43 13.14 -3.00
C LYS A 119 -6.83 11.76 -2.89
N THR A 120 -7.44 10.77 -3.52
CA THR A 120 -6.88 9.41 -3.62
C THR A 120 -5.58 9.45 -4.43
N VAL A 121 -4.49 8.97 -3.84
CA VAL A 121 -3.17 8.85 -4.49
C VAL A 121 -2.78 7.40 -4.78
N SER A 122 -3.27 6.48 -3.95
CA SER A 122 -3.07 5.06 -4.15
C SER A 122 -4.21 4.23 -3.55
N VAL A 123 -4.40 3.04 -4.11
CA VAL A 123 -5.29 2.01 -3.61
C VAL A 123 -4.51 0.72 -3.45
N LEU A 124 -4.62 0.10 -2.29
CA LEU A 124 -4.03 -1.21 -1.98
C LEU A 124 -5.16 -2.18 -1.72
N LYS A 125 -5.21 -3.25 -2.51
CA LYS A 125 -6.09 -4.39 -2.24
C LYS A 125 -5.25 -5.44 -1.54
N LEU A 126 -5.68 -5.87 -0.36
CA LEU A 126 -4.95 -6.79 0.50
C LEU A 126 -5.69 -8.12 0.53
N CYS A 127 -4.98 -9.20 0.26
CA CYS A 127 -5.44 -10.55 0.52
C CYS A 127 -4.62 -11.12 1.66
N PHE A 128 -5.18 -11.18 2.87
CA PHE A 128 -4.48 -11.72 4.04
C PHE A 128 -4.33 -13.26 3.98
N GLU A 129 -5.15 -13.94 3.17
CA GLU A 129 -5.08 -15.40 3.02
C GLU A 129 -3.81 -15.84 2.28
N CYS A 130 -3.46 -15.17 1.18
CA CYS A 130 -2.27 -15.49 0.38
C CYS A 130 -1.14 -14.46 0.47
N GLY A 131 -1.34 -13.38 1.22
CA GLY A 131 -0.36 -12.30 1.39
C GLY A 131 -0.21 -11.39 0.15
N MET A 132 -1.06 -11.54 -0.87
CA MET A 132 -0.99 -10.71 -2.08
C MET A 132 -1.45 -9.28 -1.81
N VAL A 133 -0.75 -8.34 -2.45
CA VAL A 133 -1.10 -6.91 -2.44
C VAL A 133 -1.14 -6.39 -3.87
N ASP A 134 -2.33 -6.03 -4.35
CA ASP A 134 -2.45 -5.29 -5.61
C ASP A 134 -2.44 -3.80 -5.33
N LYS A 135 -1.46 -3.11 -5.92
CA LYS A 135 -1.29 -1.67 -5.80
C LYS A 135 -1.68 -0.96 -7.08
N TYR A 136 -2.46 0.10 -6.91
CA TYR A 136 -2.78 1.05 -7.96
C TYR A 136 -2.34 2.45 -7.52
N GLY A 137 -1.69 3.20 -8.40
CA GLY A 137 -1.15 4.53 -8.10
C GLY A 137 0.22 4.51 -7.45
N VAL A 138 0.67 5.69 -7.04
CA VAL A 138 1.99 5.90 -6.41
C VAL A 138 1.74 6.24 -4.95
N ILE A 139 2.37 5.45 -4.08
CA ILE A 139 2.37 5.67 -2.64
C ILE A 139 3.44 6.70 -2.34
#